data_AF-A0A9P6IDI7-F1
#
_entry.id   AF-A0A9P6IDI7-F1
#
_cell.length_a   1.000
_cell.length_b   1.000
_cell.length_c   1.000
_cell.angle_alpha   90.00
_cell.angle_beta   90.00
_cell.angle_gamma   90.00
#
_symmetry.space_group_name_H-M   'P 1'
#
loop_
_entity.id
_entity.type
_entity.pdbx_description
1 polymer ?
#
loop_
_entity_poly.entity_id
_entity_poly.type
_entity_poly.pdbx_seq_one_letter_code
_entity_poly.pdbx_strand_id
1 'polypeptide(L)'
;MSNKCHPEIVALPDVQETSDDPCDIGTNPSVLGEVVGEMKWPVNLSLVEDGWSVKALGTRYSPEHCAIAARARDARIFIRQKIRKLIEEGDKNPQVALVTHGSFLHYFTEDWEDSWLNHGTGWRNCETRTYTFKHDVMDDTDMEASLTETMDSRLGRGKSDHMPTGEEQVVLFEQAMDNWEKQGLQRPDRIGLGHKTSVLD
;
A
#
# COMPACT_ATOMS: atom_id res chain seq x y z
N MET A 1 21.65 -12.24 26.82
CA MET A 1 20.21 -12.04 26.63
C MET A 1 20.04 -11.35 25.29
N SER A 2 19.27 -11.92 24.36
CA SER A 2 19.03 -11.30 23.05
C SER A 2 18.31 -9.98 23.30
N ASN A 3 18.97 -8.85 23.01
CA ASN A 3 18.31 -7.56 22.90
C ASN A 3 17.35 -7.67 21.71
N LYS A 4 16.14 -8.17 21.97
CA LYS A 4 15.07 -8.08 20.99
C LYS A 4 14.79 -6.59 20.80
N CYS A 5 15.09 -6.08 19.61
CA CYS A 5 14.58 -4.79 19.20
C CYS A 5 13.04 -4.86 19.32
N HIS A 6 12.45 -3.95 20.07
CA HIS A 6 11.00 -3.78 20.12
C HIS A 6 10.65 -2.74 19.06
N PRO A 7 10.23 -3.13 17.85
CA PRO A 7 9.90 -2.15 16.82
C PRO A 7 8.70 -1.32 17.27
N GLU A 8 8.68 -0.04 16.86
CA GLU A 8 7.45 0.76 16.90
C GLU A 8 6.47 0.13 15.89
N ILE A 9 5.30 -0.31 16.36
CA ILE A 9 4.23 -0.82 15.49
C ILE A 9 3.16 0.25 15.39
N VAL A 10 2.92 0.75 14.17
CA VAL A 10 1.90 1.78 13.89
C VAL A 10 0.84 1.19 12.96
N ALA A 11 -0.43 1.34 13.32
CA ALA A 11 -1.54 1.05 12.42
C ALA A 11 -1.73 2.25 11.48
N LEU A 12 -1.52 2.03 10.17
CA LEU A 12 -1.64 3.06 9.14
C LEU A 12 -2.86 2.76 8.25
N PRO A 13 -3.98 3.48 8.39
CA PRO A 13 -5.20 3.19 7.62
C PRO A 13 -5.04 3.21 6.11
N ASP A 14 -4.11 4.03 5.60
CA ASP A 14 -3.93 4.20 4.16
C ASP A 14 -3.48 2.91 3.46
N VAL A 15 -2.92 1.95 4.19
CA VAL A 15 -2.42 0.67 3.64
C VAL A 15 -3.44 -0.47 3.76
N GLN A 16 -4.72 -0.17 3.94
CA GLN A 16 -5.78 -1.18 3.84
C GLN A 16 -6.05 -1.58 2.39
N GLU A 17 -6.66 -2.76 2.20
CA GLU A 17 -6.99 -3.32 0.87
C GLU A 17 -7.84 -2.37 0.02
N THR A 18 -7.90 -2.62 -1.29
CA THR A 18 -8.51 -1.73 -2.27
C THR A 18 -10.04 -1.75 -2.25
N SER A 19 -10.67 -2.92 -2.09
CA SER A 19 -12.11 -3.10 -2.32
C SER A 19 -13.00 -2.64 -1.16
N ASP A 20 -14.31 -2.63 -1.41
CA ASP A 20 -15.35 -2.49 -0.39
C ASP A 20 -16.03 -3.82 -0.02
N ASP A 21 -15.40 -4.96 -0.35
CA ASP A 21 -15.87 -6.26 0.12
C ASP A 21 -15.82 -6.31 1.66
N PRO A 22 -16.75 -7.03 2.32
CA PRO A 22 -16.80 -7.05 3.79
C PRO A 22 -15.51 -7.49 4.48
N CYS A 23 -14.65 -8.29 3.82
CA CYS A 23 -13.34 -8.68 4.34
C CYS A 23 -12.27 -7.59 4.25
N ASP A 24 -12.49 -6.57 3.42
CA ASP A 24 -11.57 -5.47 3.14
C ASP A 24 -11.98 -4.16 3.84
N ILE A 25 -13.07 -4.22 4.61
CA ILE A 25 -13.58 -3.13 5.45
C ILE A 25 -13.07 -3.30 6.87
N GLY A 26 -12.43 -2.26 7.38
CA GLY A 26 -11.96 -2.19 8.77
C GLY A 26 -13.08 -2.11 9.82
N THR A 27 -12.70 -2.33 11.08
CA THR A 27 -13.59 -2.21 12.24
C THR A 27 -13.54 -0.79 12.84
N ASN A 28 -14.61 -0.35 13.52
CA ASN A 28 -14.61 0.93 14.23
C ASN A 28 -13.39 1.08 15.19
N PRO A 29 -12.75 2.27 15.27
CA PRO A 29 -11.60 2.51 16.14
C PRO A 29 -11.80 2.11 17.61
N SER A 30 -13.00 2.31 18.18
CA SER A 30 -13.26 1.97 19.59
C SER A 30 -13.11 0.47 19.85
N VAL A 31 -13.64 -0.35 18.94
CA VAL A 31 -13.57 -1.83 19.03
C VAL A 31 -12.13 -2.30 18.81
N LEU A 32 -11.38 -1.69 17.89
CA LEU A 32 -9.96 -1.99 17.73
C LEU A 32 -9.17 -1.64 18.99
N GLY A 33 -9.46 -0.50 19.62
CA GLY A 33 -8.85 -0.07 20.88
C GLY A 33 -9.09 -1.05 22.02
N GLU A 34 -10.32 -1.56 22.14
CA GLU A 34 -10.67 -2.61 23.11
C GLU A 34 -9.83 -3.89 22.88
N VAL A 35 -9.82 -4.41 21.65
CA VAL A 35 -9.07 -5.63 21.31
C VAL A 35 -7.56 -5.47 21.54
N VAL A 36 -6.97 -4.36 21.09
CA VAL A 36 -5.54 -4.06 21.30
C VAL A 36 -5.20 -3.96 22.79
N GLY A 37 -6.08 -3.32 23.58
CA GLY A 37 -5.93 -3.18 25.03
C GLY A 37 -6.03 -4.53 25.76
N GLU A 38 -7.05 -5.32 25.46
CA GLU A 38 -7.26 -6.66 26.03
C GLU A 38 -6.09 -7.61 25.73
N MET A 39 -5.64 -7.60 24.46
CA MET A 39 -4.55 -8.46 23.99
C MET A 39 -3.16 -7.93 24.38
N LYS A 40 -3.09 -6.71 24.94
CA LYS A 40 -1.85 -6.01 25.29
C LYS A 40 -0.87 -5.92 24.11
N TRP A 41 -1.41 -5.71 22.92
CA TRP A 41 -0.59 -5.56 21.72
C TRP A 41 0.09 -4.19 21.70
N PRO A 42 1.40 -4.10 21.40
CA PRO A 42 2.14 -2.85 21.40
C PRO A 42 1.91 -2.05 20.10
N VAL A 43 0.65 -1.83 19.73
CA VAL A 43 0.24 -1.18 18.48
C VAL A 43 -0.23 0.24 18.76
N ASN A 44 0.39 1.20 18.08
CA ASN A 44 -0.03 2.59 18.08
C ASN A 44 -1.20 2.77 17.10
N LEU A 45 -2.40 3.03 17.62
CA LEU A 45 -3.63 3.28 16.85
C LEU A 45 -3.90 4.77 16.59
N SER A 46 -2.98 5.69 16.91
CA SER A 46 -3.23 7.14 16.85
C SER A 46 -3.63 7.69 15.48
N LEU A 47 -3.35 6.96 14.39
CA LEU A 47 -3.75 7.35 13.03
C LEU A 47 -5.09 6.73 12.60
N VAL A 48 -5.65 5.81 13.38
CA VAL A 48 -6.90 5.10 13.08
C VAL A 48 -8.07 5.93 13.62
N GLU A 49 -8.49 6.91 12.83
CA GLU A 49 -9.54 7.86 13.19
C GLU A 49 -10.95 7.36 12.81
N ASP A 50 -11.98 8.02 13.34
CA ASP A 50 -13.36 7.75 12.95
C ASP A 50 -13.54 7.95 11.44
N GLY A 51 -14.17 6.97 10.79
CA GLY A 51 -14.39 6.97 9.34
C GLY A 51 -13.29 6.28 8.52
N TRP A 52 -12.22 5.76 9.13
CA TRP A 52 -11.14 5.08 8.41
C TRP A 52 -11.58 3.85 7.58
N SER A 53 -12.70 3.23 7.99
CA SER A 53 -13.29 2.07 7.33
C SER A 53 -14.37 2.41 6.29
N VAL A 54 -14.67 3.69 6.06
CA VAL A 54 -15.72 4.11 5.13
C VAL A 54 -15.17 4.08 3.70
N LYS A 55 -15.57 3.06 2.93
CA LYS A 55 -15.17 2.82 1.53
C LYS A 55 -16.09 3.48 0.48
N ALA A 56 -17.00 4.37 0.88
CA ALA A 56 -17.94 4.99 -0.05
C ALA A 56 -17.22 5.83 -1.13
N LEU A 57 -17.83 5.95 -2.32
CA LEU A 57 -17.28 6.77 -3.42
C LEU A 57 -17.04 8.22 -2.98
N GLY A 58 -15.97 8.83 -3.49
CA GLY A 58 -15.55 10.19 -3.12
C GLY A 58 -14.93 10.35 -1.72
N THR A 59 -14.83 9.27 -0.93
CA THR A 59 -14.09 9.29 0.34
C THR A 59 -12.61 8.94 0.13
N ARG A 60 -11.76 9.21 1.14
CA ARG A 60 -10.33 8.86 1.12
C ARG A 60 -10.09 7.37 0.85
N TYR A 61 -10.97 6.51 1.35
CA TYR A 61 -10.80 5.07 1.26
C TYR A 61 -11.66 4.42 0.18
N SER A 62 -12.24 5.23 -0.72
CA SER A 62 -12.97 4.75 -1.89
C SER A 62 -12.17 3.68 -2.66
N PRO A 63 -12.83 2.66 -3.24
CA PRO A 63 -12.20 1.69 -4.13
C PRO A 63 -11.84 2.28 -5.50
N GLU A 64 -12.08 3.57 -5.73
CA GLU A 64 -11.65 4.28 -6.95
C GLU A 64 -10.13 4.30 -7.09
N HIS A 65 -9.64 4.08 -8.32
CA HIS A 65 -8.21 4.08 -8.64
C HIS A 65 -7.48 5.32 -8.09
N CYS A 66 -8.04 6.51 -8.27
CA CYS A 66 -7.42 7.75 -7.83
C CYS A 66 -7.30 7.84 -6.29
N ALA A 67 -8.28 7.35 -5.55
CA ALA A 67 -8.25 7.32 -4.10
C ALA A 67 -7.21 6.32 -3.59
N ILE A 68 -7.15 5.12 -4.19
CA ILE A 68 -6.15 4.11 -3.83
C ILE A 68 -4.73 4.59 -4.16
N ALA A 69 -4.50 5.16 -5.34
CA ALA A 69 -3.21 5.70 -5.74
C ALA A 69 -2.75 6.84 -4.82
N ALA A 70 -3.66 7.73 -4.42
CA ALA A 70 -3.36 8.80 -3.46
C ALA A 70 -2.96 8.22 -2.09
N ARG A 71 -3.67 7.21 -1.58
CA ARG A 71 -3.32 6.52 -0.33
C ARG A 71 -1.96 5.84 -0.41
N ALA A 72 -1.68 5.16 -1.52
CA ALA A 72 -0.39 4.50 -1.75
C ALA A 72 0.78 5.51 -1.73
N ARG A 73 0.64 6.64 -2.42
CA ARG A 73 1.61 7.73 -2.39
C ARG A 73 1.79 8.30 -0.98
N ASP A 74 0.70 8.63 -0.30
CA ASP A 74 0.75 9.21 1.04
C ASP A 74 1.39 8.23 2.05
N ALA A 75 1.16 6.92 1.90
CA ALA A 75 1.81 5.87 2.69
C ALA A 75 3.33 5.80 2.43
N ARG A 76 3.78 5.91 1.16
CA ARG A 76 5.21 5.98 0.85
C ARG A 76 5.86 7.22 1.46
N ILE A 77 5.19 8.38 1.37
CA ILE A 77 5.65 9.64 2.00
C ILE A 77 5.77 9.47 3.52
N PHE A 78 4.77 8.88 4.17
CA PHE A 78 4.78 8.61 5.60
C PHE A 78 5.98 7.72 5.99
N ILE A 79 6.22 6.63 5.26
CA ILE A 79 7.35 5.73 5.50
C ILE A 79 8.68 6.45 5.30
N ARG A 80 8.81 7.27 4.24
CA ARG A 80 10.00 8.09 4.00
C ARG A 80 10.26 9.04 5.17
N GLN A 81 9.23 9.74 5.67
CA GLN A 81 9.35 10.63 6.82
C GLN A 81 9.77 9.89 8.10
N LYS A 82 9.22 8.69 8.34
CA LYS A 82 9.64 7.85 9.47
C LYS A 82 11.11 7.43 9.36
N ILE A 83 11.57 7.06 8.17
CA ILE A 83 12.98 6.72 7.91
C ILE A 83 13.88 7.94 8.15
N ARG A 84 13.52 9.12 7.63
CA ARG A 84 14.28 10.37 7.86
C ARG A 84 14.44 10.66 9.35
N LYS A 85 13.35 10.57 10.10
CA LYS A 85 13.36 10.77 11.55
C LYS A 85 14.35 9.82 12.25
N LEU A 86 14.35 8.53 11.88
CA LEU A 86 15.29 7.56 12.44
C LEU A 86 16.75 7.90 12.11
N ILE A 87 17.03 8.39 10.89
CA ILE A 87 18.36 8.85 10.48
C ILE A 87 18.79 10.06 11.32
N GLU A 88 17.91 11.04 11.50
CA GLU A 88 18.15 12.23 12.32
C GLU A 88 18.40 11.87 13.80
N GLU A 89 17.75 10.82 14.31
CA GLU A 89 17.96 10.24 15.64
C GLU A 89 19.26 9.40 15.74
N GLY A 90 19.96 9.21 14.64
CA GLY A 90 21.29 8.58 14.58
C GLY A 90 21.30 7.13 14.09
N ASP A 91 20.18 6.59 13.62
CA ASP A 91 20.15 5.29 12.95
C ASP A 91 20.85 5.39 11.58
N LYS A 92 21.86 4.54 11.37
CA LYS A 92 22.65 4.54 10.13
C LYS A 92 22.05 3.69 9.04
N ASN A 93 21.10 2.81 9.37
CA ASN A 93 20.48 1.91 8.41
C ASN A 93 19.06 1.54 8.86
N PRO A 94 18.15 2.53 8.93
CA PRO A 94 16.77 2.27 9.34
C PRO A 94 16.07 1.32 8.36
N GLN A 95 15.29 0.41 8.91
CA GLN A 95 14.52 -0.57 8.14
C GLN A 95 13.06 -0.50 8.59
N VAL A 96 12.14 -0.49 7.63
CA VAL A 96 10.69 -0.49 7.88
C VAL A 96 10.08 -1.72 7.22
N ALA A 97 9.25 -2.44 7.96
CA ALA A 97 8.43 -3.51 7.42
C ALA A 97 6.99 -3.00 7.27
N LEU A 98 6.45 -3.08 6.05
CA LEU A 98 5.03 -2.84 5.79
C LEU A 98 4.32 -4.19 5.68
N VAL A 99 3.27 -4.38 6.48
CA VAL A 99 2.36 -5.53 6.39
C VAL A 99 1.02 -5.01 5.86
N THR A 100 0.59 -5.53 4.70
CA THR A 100 -0.58 -5.02 3.97
C THR A 100 -1.14 -6.13 3.07
N HIS A 101 -2.00 -5.78 2.11
CA HIS A 101 -2.78 -6.67 1.28
C HIS A 101 -2.26 -6.71 -0.16
N GLY A 102 -2.56 -7.80 -0.87
CA GLY A 102 -1.95 -8.07 -2.17
C GLY A 102 -2.36 -7.08 -3.25
N SER A 103 -3.64 -6.68 -3.32
CA SER A 103 -4.08 -5.78 -4.40
C SER A 103 -3.56 -4.36 -4.18
N PHE A 104 -3.56 -3.90 -2.91
CA PHE A 104 -2.96 -2.63 -2.52
C PHE A 104 -1.45 -2.57 -2.79
N LEU A 105 -0.72 -3.69 -2.66
CA LEU A 105 0.73 -3.71 -2.91
C LEU A 105 1.09 -3.22 -4.31
N HIS A 106 0.30 -3.51 -5.34
CA HIS A 106 0.56 -3.00 -6.70
C HIS A 106 0.52 -1.48 -6.79
N TYR A 107 -0.41 -0.85 -6.07
CA TYR A 107 -0.46 0.61 -5.96
C TYR A 107 0.71 1.15 -5.13
N PHE A 108 1.02 0.48 -4.02
CA PHE A 108 2.10 0.90 -3.13
C PHE A 108 3.46 0.82 -3.82
N THR A 109 3.75 -0.26 -4.55
CA THR A 109 5.05 -0.48 -5.21
C THR A 109 5.09 0.02 -6.64
N GLU A 110 3.96 0.46 -7.19
CA GLU A 110 3.82 0.91 -8.59
C GLU A 110 4.26 -0.17 -9.59
N ASP A 111 4.04 -1.44 -9.22
CA ASP A 111 4.46 -2.61 -9.98
C ASP A 111 3.27 -3.50 -10.29
N TRP A 112 2.93 -3.58 -11.58
CA TRP A 112 1.82 -4.35 -12.12
C TRP A 112 2.29 -5.66 -12.77
N GLU A 113 3.60 -5.94 -12.78
CA GLU A 113 4.16 -7.21 -13.24
C GLU A 113 3.50 -8.37 -12.49
N ASP A 114 2.91 -9.30 -13.24
CA ASP A 114 2.25 -10.50 -12.70
C ASP A 114 1.05 -10.22 -11.77
N SER A 115 0.50 -9.00 -11.75
CA SER A 115 -0.56 -8.57 -10.83
C SER A 115 -1.89 -9.31 -10.98
N TRP A 116 -2.08 -10.09 -12.04
CA TRP A 116 -3.24 -10.95 -12.26
C TRP A 116 -2.94 -12.45 -12.09
N LEU A 117 -1.73 -12.80 -11.64
CA LEU A 117 -1.43 -14.18 -11.27
C LEU A 117 -2.01 -14.53 -9.90
N ASN A 118 -2.23 -15.82 -9.65
CA ASN A 118 -2.91 -16.32 -8.45
C ASN A 118 -4.29 -15.65 -8.27
N HIS A 119 -4.78 -15.49 -7.04
CA HIS A 119 -6.03 -14.79 -6.71
C HIS A 119 -5.89 -13.26 -6.89
N GLY A 120 -5.44 -12.81 -8.07
CA GLY A 120 -5.48 -11.40 -8.49
C GLY A 120 -4.39 -10.49 -7.93
N THR A 121 -3.25 -11.01 -7.48
CA THR A 121 -2.20 -10.15 -6.91
C THR A 121 -0.77 -10.56 -7.28
N GLY A 122 -0.53 -11.79 -7.74
CA GLY A 122 0.84 -12.27 -7.93
C GLY A 122 1.69 -12.35 -6.64
N TRP A 123 1.11 -12.07 -5.46
CA TRP A 123 1.72 -12.23 -4.14
C TRP A 123 1.21 -13.51 -3.46
N ARG A 124 2.11 -14.26 -2.82
CA ARG A 124 1.75 -15.40 -1.96
C ARG A 124 1.46 -14.90 -0.55
N ASN A 125 0.67 -15.67 0.20
CA ASN A 125 0.42 -15.37 1.61
C ASN A 125 1.75 -15.35 2.40
N CYS A 126 1.96 -14.30 3.18
CA CYS A 126 3.21 -14.01 3.91
C CYS A 126 4.48 -13.94 3.04
N GLU A 127 4.35 -13.69 1.73
CA GLU A 127 5.50 -13.39 0.88
C GLU A 127 6.18 -12.10 1.34
N THR A 128 7.51 -12.08 1.29
CA THR A 128 8.30 -10.89 1.59
C THR A 128 9.08 -10.51 0.35
N ARG A 129 9.01 -9.23 -0.01
CA ARG A 129 9.85 -8.59 -1.02
C ARG A 129 10.53 -7.38 -0.40
N THR A 130 11.68 -7.01 -0.92
CA THR A 130 12.46 -5.87 -0.42
C THR A 130 12.57 -4.78 -1.47
N TYR A 131 12.47 -3.54 -1.02
CA TYR A 131 12.43 -2.34 -1.86
C TYR A 131 13.35 -1.26 -1.29
N THR A 132 13.83 -0.38 -2.16
CA THR A 132 14.49 0.88 -1.81
C THR A 132 13.72 2.05 -2.41
N PHE A 133 13.78 3.22 -1.79
CA PHE A 133 13.34 4.44 -2.47
C PHE A 133 14.19 4.66 -3.72
N LYS A 134 13.55 5.07 -4.81
CA LYS A 134 14.22 5.33 -6.09
C LYS A 134 15.19 6.51 -5.99
N HIS A 135 14.83 7.49 -5.17
CA HIS A 135 15.64 8.64 -4.82
C HIS A 135 16.10 8.54 -3.36
N ASP A 136 17.16 9.27 -3.01
CA ASP A 136 17.62 9.35 -1.63
C ASP A 136 16.47 9.79 -0.72
N VAL A 137 16.32 9.16 0.44
CA VAL A 137 15.20 9.48 1.33
C VAL A 137 15.21 10.93 1.75
N MET A 138 16.36 11.61 1.81
CA MET A 138 16.50 13.04 2.14
C MET A 138 16.26 13.96 0.93
N ASP A 139 16.05 13.42 -0.27
CA ASP A 139 15.70 14.20 -1.47
C ASP A 139 14.22 14.60 -1.43
N ASP A 140 13.96 15.90 -1.40
CA ASP A 140 12.62 16.49 -1.39
C ASP A 140 12.03 16.72 -2.79
N THR A 141 12.79 16.43 -3.86
CA THR A 141 12.32 16.62 -5.23
C THR A 141 11.40 15.50 -5.72
N ASP A 142 11.51 14.30 -5.13
CA ASP A 142 10.62 13.18 -5.40
C ASP A 142 9.32 13.32 -4.58
N MET A 143 8.28 13.87 -5.21
CA MET A 143 6.97 14.04 -4.58
C MET A 143 6.17 12.74 -4.48
N GLU A 144 6.49 11.73 -5.28
CA GLU A 144 5.77 10.45 -5.33
C GLU A 144 6.36 9.40 -4.38
N ALA A 145 7.60 9.63 -3.94
CA ALA A 145 8.36 8.76 -3.05
C ALA A 145 8.44 7.33 -3.60
N SER A 146 8.60 7.18 -4.92
CA SER A 146 8.53 5.91 -5.63
C SER A 146 9.58 4.90 -5.15
N LEU A 147 9.25 3.62 -5.29
CA LEU A 147 10.08 2.51 -4.84
C LEU A 147 10.68 1.74 -6.02
N THR A 148 11.73 0.98 -5.76
CA THR A 148 12.31 0.01 -6.68
C THR A 148 12.58 -1.28 -5.91
N GLU A 149 12.04 -2.40 -6.40
CA GLU A 149 12.31 -3.72 -5.85
C GLU A 149 13.79 -4.04 -6.00
N THR A 150 14.41 -4.56 -4.95
CA THR A 150 15.82 -4.93 -5.00
C THR A 150 16.05 -6.13 -5.91
N MET A 151 17.23 -6.22 -6.52
CA MET A 151 17.56 -7.38 -7.36
C MET A 151 17.56 -8.70 -6.60
N ASP A 152 17.95 -8.72 -5.32
CA ASP A 152 17.90 -9.93 -4.50
C ASP A 152 16.47 -10.43 -4.31
N SER A 153 15.52 -9.52 -4.08
CA SER A 153 14.08 -9.84 -4.02
C SER A 153 13.57 -10.40 -5.35
N ARG A 154 13.91 -9.75 -6.47
CA ARG A 154 13.53 -10.18 -7.81
C ARG A 154 14.04 -11.57 -8.14
N LEU A 155 15.33 -11.81 -7.91
CA LEU A 155 15.96 -13.12 -8.10
C LEU A 155 15.30 -14.19 -7.21
N GLY A 156 14.97 -13.85 -5.97
CA GLY A 156 14.27 -14.72 -5.03
C GLY A 156 12.90 -15.20 -5.54
N ARG A 157 12.20 -14.38 -6.34
CA ARG A 157 10.95 -14.76 -7.00
C ARG A 157 11.10 -15.20 -8.47
N GLY A 158 12.34 -15.47 -8.91
CA GLY A 158 12.64 -16.03 -10.23
C GLY A 158 12.70 -15.01 -11.37
N LYS A 159 12.88 -13.73 -11.08
CA LYS A 159 13.02 -12.64 -12.07
C LYS A 159 14.48 -12.19 -12.13
N SER A 160 15.12 -12.35 -13.29
CA SER A 160 16.51 -11.91 -13.52
C SER A 160 16.62 -10.51 -14.12
N ASP A 161 15.55 -10.03 -14.73
CA ASP A 161 15.51 -8.71 -15.37
C ASP A 161 15.17 -7.62 -14.36
N HIS A 162 15.48 -6.37 -14.72
CA HIS A 162 15.08 -5.19 -13.96
C HIS A 162 13.55 -5.08 -13.87
N MET A 163 13.05 -4.25 -12.96
CA MET A 163 11.63 -3.90 -12.97
C MET A 163 11.22 -3.30 -14.32
N PRO A 164 9.99 -3.55 -14.80
CA PRO A 164 9.44 -2.86 -15.96
C PRO A 164 9.52 -1.33 -15.80
N THR A 165 9.80 -0.66 -16.90
CA THR A 165 9.86 0.80 -17.00
C THR A 165 8.48 1.43 -16.79
N GLY A 166 8.42 2.74 -16.55
CA GLY A 166 7.14 3.44 -16.36
C GLY A 166 6.17 3.27 -17.53
N GLU A 167 6.67 3.27 -18.77
CA GLU A 167 5.83 3.05 -19.97
C GLU A 167 5.28 1.62 -20.01
N GLU A 168 6.09 0.63 -19.66
CA GLU A 168 5.67 -0.77 -19.55
C GLU A 168 4.66 -0.96 -18.41
N GLN A 169 4.85 -0.28 -17.26
CA GLN A 169 3.92 -0.35 -16.13
C GLN A 169 2.54 0.20 -16.49
N VAL A 170 2.43 1.21 -17.36
CA VAL A 170 1.12 1.69 -17.85
C VAL A 170 0.39 0.59 -18.64
N VAL A 171 1.11 -0.11 -19.53
CA VAL A 171 0.54 -1.21 -20.31
C VAL A 171 0.15 -2.37 -19.39
N LEU A 172 1.00 -2.71 -18.42
CA LEU A 172 0.73 -3.76 -17.44
C LEU A 172 -0.47 -3.39 -16.54
N PHE A 173 -0.64 -2.12 -16.17
CA PHE A 173 -1.80 -1.65 -15.42
C PHE A 173 -3.11 -1.88 -16.19
N GLU A 174 -3.18 -1.49 -17.47
CA GLU A 174 -4.37 -1.72 -18.30
C GLU A 174 -4.70 -3.22 -18.39
N GLN A 175 -3.68 -4.05 -18.58
CA GLN A 175 -3.83 -5.51 -18.59
C GLN A 175 -4.29 -6.05 -17.23
N ALA A 176 -3.77 -5.50 -16.13
CA ALA A 176 -4.18 -5.90 -14.78
C ALA A 176 -5.67 -5.63 -14.56
N MET A 177 -6.14 -4.43 -14.89
CA MET A 177 -7.55 -4.05 -14.73
C MET A 177 -8.47 -4.97 -15.54
N ASP A 178 -8.11 -5.28 -16.79
CA ASP A 178 -8.86 -6.21 -17.64
C ASP A 178 -8.88 -7.65 -17.09
N ASN A 179 -7.76 -8.13 -16.54
CA ASN A 179 -7.68 -9.50 -16.03
C ASN A 179 -8.33 -9.65 -14.65
N TRP A 180 -8.26 -8.64 -13.79
CA TRP A 180 -9.00 -8.59 -12.52
C TRP A 180 -10.50 -8.68 -12.76
N GLU A 181 -11.04 -7.89 -13.70
CA GLU A 181 -12.45 -7.95 -14.10
C GLU A 181 -12.85 -9.36 -14.60
N LYS A 182 -12.00 -10.00 -15.42
CA LYS A 182 -12.22 -11.38 -15.89
C LYS A 182 -12.22 -12.42 -14.76
N GLN A 183 -11.52 -12.15 -13.66
CA GLN A 183 -11.50 -13.00 -12.47
C GLN A 183 -12.65 -12.70 -11.50
N GLY A 184 -13.51 -11.73 -11.82
CA GLY A 184 -14.61 -11.29 -10.95
C GLY A 184 -14.18 -10.34 -9.84
N LEU A 185 -12.95 -9.81 -9.90
CA LEU A 185 -12.46 -8.79 -8.99
C LEU A 185 -12.92 -7.41 -9.44
N GLN A 186 -12.91 -6.46 -8.51
CA GLN A 186 -13.22 -5.07 -8.82
C GLN A 186 -12.22 -4.51 -9.83
N ARG A 187 -12.71 -3.54 -10.61
CA ARG A 187 -11.93 -2.83 -11.63
C ARG A 187 -11.82 -1.33 -11.26
N PRO A 188 -10.87 -0.96 -10.38
CA PRO A 188 -10.79 0.37 -9.79
C PRO A 188 -10.73 1.55 -10.78
N ASP A 189 -10.16 1.36 -11.96
CA ASP A 189 -10.05 2.40 -13.02
C ASP A 189 -11.41 2.78 -13.61
N ARG A 190 -12.44 1.94 -13.43
CA ARG A 190 -13.79 2.19 -13.93
C ARG A 190 -14.80 2.60 -12.87
N ILE A 191 -14.44 2.47 -11.59
CA ILE A 191 -15.30 2.91 -10.49
C ILE A 191 -15.38 4.45 -10.52
N GLY A 192 -16.57 5.00 -10.29
CA GLY A 192 -16.79 6.46 -10.25
C GLY A 192 -16.94 7.14 -11.62
N LEU A 193 -16.59 6.48 -12.74
CA LEU A 193 -16.69 7.06 -14.10
C LEU A 193 -18.12 7.38 -14.58
N GLY A 194 -19.15 6.96 -13.83
CA GLY A 194 -20.56 7.28 -14.08
C GLY A 194 -21.07 8.54 -13.36
N HIS A 195 -20.33 9.08 -12.39
CA HIS A 195 -20.71 10.31 -11.70
C HIS A 195 -20.18 11.52 -12.48
N LYS A 196 -20.81 11.83 -13.61
CA LYS A 196 -20.80 13.22 -14.08
C LYS A 196 -21.42 14.05 -12.96
N THR A 197 -20.62 14.90 -12.34
CA THR A 197 -21.09 16.01 -11.51
C THR A 197 -22.10 16.80 -12.33
N SER A 198 -23.39 16.60 -12.08
CA SER A 198 -24.41 17.56 -12.42
C SER A 198 -24.26 18.76 -11.48
N VAL A 199 -23.21 19.54 -11.69
CA VAL A 199 -23.14 20.89 -11.14
C VAL A 199 -23.57 21.81 -12.28
N LEU A 200 -24.86 22.12 -12.18
CA LEU A 200 -25.60 23.27 -12.69
C LEU A 200 -24.73 24.42 -13.22
N ASP A 201 -25.02 24.84 -14.45
CA ASP A 201 -24.94 26.25 -14.87
C ASP A 201 -26.26 26.95 -14.50
#